data_AF-A0A3G9EGW6-F1
#
_entry.id   AF-A0A3G9EGW6-F1
#
_cell.length_a   1.000
_cell.length_b   1.000
_cell.length_c   1.000
_cell.angle_alpha   90.00
_cell.angle_beta   90.00
_cell.angle_gamma   90.00
#
_symmetry.space_group_name_H-M   'P 1'
#
loop_
_entity.id
_entity.type
_entity.pdbx_description
1 polymer ?
#
loop_
_entity_poly.entity_id
_entity_poly.type
_entity_poly.pdbx_seq_one_letter_code
_entity_poly.pdbx_strand_id
1 'polypeptide(L)'
;MAIAIDFVPAWGNRYNDHSWNVLIKDGESFAFEPFWDQDRWKYKRIYNNKTFDYIYGRFRAPKIYRHTFKNYFDGPITDTRVDIEDIPPLFRNFKKKDVSHEYFDTANVSVPLSNLSENVYYAYLCVWSANGWRPVQWGRIKKNKAVFKGMGKDIVYLPCYYINKSLNPAGEPFLLNESGEIEYFNSDLKDTEDLCIKHYGSQSLLSNLSNHLIISGTVVKGSCDRSFKKSDTLCVFPDSVEIYGDKIGSYSNRTVRYIRLSLPSKTLAYSDLSFFQRDSEKKEKKINHVKLVHPLDSIENGEQVSYIFDEYKSTGYIKELNKNFIDIDLGAEYCISSVDFTPYIDSGLKKEFEFELFYWNNGWQSIQKQMGTGKHMIYKDVPKNALFILLHQDKNNRQGSRLFIYRDKEILWY
;
A
#
# COMPACT_ATOMS: atom_id res chain seq x y z
N MET A 1 2.15 -15.84 34.23
CA MET A 1 1.58 -15.85 32.87
C MET A 1 0.24 -15.13 32.90
N ALA A 2 -0.04 -14.24 31.96
CA ALA A 2 -1.28 -13.46 31.91
C ALA A 2 -1.76 -13.32 30.45
N ILE A 3 -3.06 -13.10 30.26
CA ILE A 3 -3.62 -12.71 28.96
C ILE A 3 -4.02 -11.24 29.02
N ALA A 4 -3.73 -10.49 27.97
CA ALA A 4 -4.23 -9.14 27.76
C ALA A 4 -4.80 -8.99 26.35
N ILE A 5 -5.33 -7.81 26.05
CA ILE A 5 -5.82 -7.44 24.74
C ILE A 5 -4.95 -6.29 24.24
N ASP A 6 -4.35 -6.47 23.08
CA ASP A 6 -3.69 -5.41 22.32
C ASP A 6 -4.62 -4.95 21.20
N PHE A 7 -4.53 -3.68 20.84
CA PHE A 7 -5.36 -3.09 19.80
C PHE A 7 -4.64 -1.99 19.04
N VAL A 8 -5.02 -1.83 17.78
CA VAL A 8 -4.67 -0.68 16.94
C VAL A 8 -5.90 0.24 16.85
N PRO A 9 -5.76 1.54 17.16
CA PRO A 9 -6.91 2.46 17.19
C PRO A 9 -7.43 2.82 15.80
N ALA A 10 -6.56 2.71 14.79
CA ALA A 10 -6.87 2.83 13.38
C ALA A 10 -5.67 2.32 12.59
N TRP A 11 -5.90 1.46 11.60
CA TRP A 11 -4.83 1.06 10.69
C TRP A 11 -4.42 2.22 9.79
N GLY A 12 -3.10 2.33 9.59
CA GLY A 12 -2.48 3.30 8.72
C GLY A 12 -2.64 2.99 7.24
N ASN A 13 -3.02 1.76 6.85
CA ASN A 13 -3.27 1.33 5.47
C ASN A 13 -4.58 0.52 5.25
N ARG A 14 -5.44 0.46 6.28
CA ARG A 14 -6.72 -0.27 6.25
C ARG A 14 -7.84 0.46 6.99
N TYR A 15 -9.06 -0.05 6.84
CA TYR A 15 -10.22 0.45 7.56
C TYR A 15 -10.19 0.00 9.02
N ASN A 16 -10.81 0.84 9.85
CA ASN A 16 -11.17 0.54 11.23
C ASN A 16 -9.99 0.31 12.19
N ASP A 17 -10.37 0.14 13.45
CA ASP A 17 -9.55 -0.40 14.53
C ASP A 17 -9.57 -1.94 14.46
N HIS A 18 -8.70 -2.56 15.26
CA HIS A 18 -8.72 -4.00 15.47
C HIS A 18 -8.10 -4.33 16.83
N SER A 19 -8.53 -5.43 17.44
CA SER A 19 -7.98 -5.94 18.71
C SER A 19 -7.74 -7.43 18.63
N TRP A 20 -6.69 -7.90 19.31
CA TRP A 20 -6.31 -9.31 19.36
C TRP A 20 -5.80 -9.69 20.75
N ASN A 21 -5.65 -10.99 20.97
CA ASN A 21 -5.21 -11.52 22.26
C ASN A 21 -3.68 -11.52 22.33
N VAL A 22 -3.15 -11.32 23.54
CA VAL A 22 -1.71 -11.42 23.78
C VAL A 22 -1.43 -12.21 25.05
N LEU A 23 -0.60 -13.23 24.93
CA LEU A 23 -0.07 -13.98 26.04
C LEU A 23 1.19 -13.27 26.55
N ILE A 24 1.21 -12.93 27.84
CA ILE A 24 2.37 -12.35 28.51
C ILE A 24 3.00 -13.43 29.39
N LYS A 25 4.21 -13.84 29.02
CA LYS A 25 4.98 -14.86 29.72
C LYS A 25 6.42 -14.38 29.86
N ASP A 26 6.93 -14.39 31.09
CA ASP A 26 8.32 -14.03 31.41
C ASP A 26 8.75 -12.63 30.91
N GLY A 27 7.81 -11.69 30.89
CA GLY A 27 8.04 -10.32 30.41
C GLY A 27 7.91 -10.15 28.89
N GLU A 28 7.80 -11.24 28.14
CA GLU A 28 7.60 -11.24 26.70
C GLU A 28 6.12 -11.37 26.34
N SER A 29 5.76 -10.80 25.18
CA SER A 29 4.42 -10.84 24.63
C SER A 29 4.35 -11.73 23.39
N PHE A 30 3.30 -12.53 23.29
CA PHE A 30 3.03 -13.42 22.17
C PHE A 30 1.62 -13.16 21.68
N ALA A 31 1.51 -12.42 20.58
CA ALA A 31 0.22 -12.04 19.99
C ALA A 31 -0.40 -13.24 19.26
N PHE A 32 -1.70 -13.45 19.43
CA PHE A 32 -2.41 -14.54 18.80
C PHE A 32 -3.90 -14.25 18.54
N GLU A 33 -4.48 -15.00 17.60
CA GLU A 33 -5.93 -15.05 17.39
C GLU A 33 -6.44 -16.49 17.54
N PRO A 34 -7.30 -16.79 18.54
CA PRO A 34 -7.74 -18.15 18.83
C PRO A 34 -8.65 -18.80 17.78
N PHE A 35 -9.37 -18.05 16.94
CA PHE A 35 -10.48 -18.63 16.17
C PHE A 35 -10.30 -18.65 14.65
N TRP A 36 -9.75 -17.59 14.05
CA TRP A 36 -9.91 -17.36 12.61
C TRP A 36 -8.78 -17.92 11.73
N ASP A 37 -7.59 -18.15 12.28
CA ASP A 37 -6.41 -18.55 11.49
C ASP A 37 -5.88 -19.95 11.83
N GLN A 38 -5.29 -20.59 10.82
CA GLN A 38 -4.49 -21.82 11.01
C GLN A 38 -3.20 -21.52 11.78
N ASP A 39 -2.43 -20.52 11.34
CA ASP A 39 -1.30 -19.98 12.11
C ASP A 39 -1.78 -18.90 13.08
N ARG A 40 -2.19 -19.34 14.27
CA ARG A 40 -2.75 -18.47 15.31
C ARG A 40 -1.74 -17.51 15.91
N TRP A 41 -0.43 -17.72 15.72
CA TRP A 41 0.63 -16.95 16.39
C TRP A 41 1.35 -15.97 15.45
N LYS A 42 0.90 -15.84 14.20
CA LYS A 42 1.52 -14.99 13.19
C LYS A 42 1.49 -13.49 13.48
N TYR A 43 0.69 -13.04 14.46
CA TYR A 43 0.29 -11.64 14.60
C TYR A 43 1.45 -10.67 14.86
N LYS A 44 2.48 -11.08 15.60
CA LYS A 44 3.72 -10.28 15.71
C LYS A 44 4.51 -10.20 14.42
N ARG A 45 4.48 -11.25 13.60
CA ARG A 45 5.11 -11.27 12.29
C ARG A 45 4.36 -10.34 11.34
N ILE A 46 3.04 -10.45 11.23
CA ILE A 46 2.28 -9.69 10.24
C ILE A 46 2.01 -8.24 10.64
N TYR A 47 2.04 -7.89 11.94
CA TYR A 47 1.82 -6.52 12.44
C TYR A 47 3.12 -5.75 12.72
N ASN A 48 4.22 -6.15 12.09
CA ASN A 48 5.54 -5.53 12.28
C ASN A 48 5.84 -4.35 11.34
N ASN A 49 4.86 -3.90 10.55
CA ASN A 49 4.97 -2.86 9.51
C ASN A 49 6.02 -3.13 8.41
N LYS A 50 6.58 -4.34 8.32
CA LYS A 50 7.62 -4.69 7.32
C LYS A 50 7.14 -5.77 6.37
N THR A 51 6.45 -6.78 6.87
CA THR A 51 5.99 -7.93 6.07
C THR A 51 4.54 -7.77 5.64
N PHE A 52 4.06 -8.75 4.87
CA PHE A 52 2.66 -8.91 4.49
C PHE A 52 2.13 -10.28 4.94
N ASP A 53 0.82 -10.36 5.15
CA ASP A 53 0.11 -11.62 5.25
C ASP A 53 -0.36 -12.05 3.86
N TYR A 54 -0.25 -13.34 3.55
CA TYR A 54 -0.59 -13.85 2.23
C TYR A 54 -2.08 -13.67 1.86
N ILE A 55 -2.99 -13.70 2.84
CA ILE A 55 -4.44 -13.52 2.61
C ILE A 55 -4.80 -12.06 2.74
N TYR A 56 -4.34 -11.43 3.82
CA TYR A 56 -4.82 -10.11 4.20
C TYR A 56 -3.95 -8.99 3.64
N GLY A 57 -2.67 -9.21 3.36
CA GLY A 57 -1.72 -8.22 2.82
C GLY A 57 -0.89 -7.49 3.88
N ARG A 58 -0.31 -6.36 3.50
CA ARG A 58 0.46 -5.50 4.41
C ARG A 58 -0.39 -4.95 5.54
N PHE A 59 0.12 -4.96 6.77
CA PHE A 59 -0.45 -4.20 7.87
C PHE A 59 0.49 -3.06 8.23
N ARG A 60 -0.08 -1.87 8.44
CA ARG A 60 0.64 -0.68 8.88
C ARG A 60 -0.04 -0.10 10.11
N ALA A 61 0.43 -0.46 11.29
CA ALA A 61 -0.06 0.08 12.55
C ALA A 61 0.68 1.37 12.89
N PRO A 62 0.00 2.50 13.10
CA PRO A 62 0.66 3.72 13.55
C PRO A 62 1.06 3.64 15.02
N LYS A 63 0.22 2.95 15.82
CA LYS A 63 0.37 2.70 17.26
C LYS A 63 -0.32 1.40 17.61
N ILE A 64 0.20 0.69 18.60
CA ILE A 64 -0.48 -0.44 19.25
C ILE A 64 -0.55 -0.15 20.75
N TYR A 65 -1.75 -0.28 21.30
CA TYR A 65 -2.02 -0.09 22.72
C TYR A 65 -2.48 -1.39 23.36
N ARG A 66 -2.08 -1.63 24.61
CA ARG A 66 -2.53 -2.73 25.45
C ARG A 66 -3.57 -2.22 26.44
N HIS A 67 -4.69 -2.92 26.58
CA HIS A 67 -5.61 -2.69 27.70
C HIS A 67 -4.98 -3.12 29.02
N THR A 68 -5.11 -2.30 30.06
CA THR A 68 -4.50 -2.57 31.37
C THR A 68 -5.44 -2.23 32.52
N PHE A 69 -5.40 -3.03 33.59
CA PHE A 69 -6.11 -2.67 34.83
C PHE A 69 -5.43 -1.51 35.59
N LYS A 70 -4.10 -1.38 35.45
CA LYS A 70 -3.30 -0.26 35.96
C LYS A 70 -3.68 1.03 35.21
N ASN A 71 -3.71 2.15 35.95
CA ASN A 71 -3.90 3.48 35.39
C ASN A 71 -2.56 4.06 34.93
N TYR A 72 -2.53 4.63 33.72
CA TYR A 72 -1.41 5.35 33.13
C TYR A 72 -1.87 6.79 32.84
N PHE A 73 -1.64 7.68 33.81
CA PHE A 73 -1.95 9.10 33.67
C PHE A 73 -0.80 9.82 32.96
N ASP A 74 -1.00 10.19 31.70
CA ASP A 74 -0.05 10.98 30.91
C ASP A 74 -0.80 11.75 29.81
N GLY A 75 -0.18 12.82 29.32
CA GLY A 75 -0.66 13.60 28.18
C GLY A 75 -1.83 14.53 28.51
N PRO A 76 -2.67 14.85 27.50
CA PRO A 76 -3.65 15.91 27.62
C PRO A 76 -4.67 15.69 28.74
N ILE A 77 -4.98 14.43 29.10
CA ILE A 77 -5.94 14.10 30.16
C ILE A 77 -5.47 14.49 31.57
N THR A 78 -4.17 14.77 31.74
CA THR A 78 -3.59 15.22 33.01
C THR A 78 -3.41 16.74 33.07
N ASP A 79 -3.70 17.46 31.98
CA ASP A 79 -3.47 18.89 31.86
C ASP A 79 -4.77 19.66 32.14
N THR A 80 -4.86 20.29 33.31
CA THR A 80 -6.07 21.00 33.76
C THR A 80 -6.42 22.23 32.91
N ARG A 81 -5.57 22.61 31.96
CA ARG A 81 -5.81 23.72 31.02
C ARG A 81 -6.55 23.27 29.76
N VAL A 82 -6.73 21.97 29.57
CA VAL A 82 -7.42 21.39 28.41
C VAL A 82 -8.78 20.88 28.86
N ASP A 83 -9.85 21.31 28.18
CA ASP A 83 -11.17 20.73 28.40
C ASP A 83 -11.16 19.26 28.00
N ILE A 84 -11.73 18.38 28.84
CA ILE A 84 -11.84 16.94 28.55
C ILE A 84 -12.59 16.68 27.23
N GLU A 85 -13.53 17.55 26.88
CA GLU A 85 -14.27 17.48 25.63
C GLU A 85 -13.41 17.79 24.40
N ASP A 86 -12.31 18.53 24.59
CA ASP A 86 -11.29 18.84 23.59
C ASP A 86 -10.08 17.87 23.65
N ILE A 87 -10.30 16.69 24.22
CA ILE A 87 -9.39 15.55 24.14
C ILE A 87 -10.06 14.46 23.28
N PRO A 88 -9.40 13.91 22.24
CA PRO A 88 -9.95 12.78 21.49
C PRO A 88 -10.26 11.57 22.40
N PRO A 89 -11.36 10.82 22.16
CA PRO A 89 -11.78 9.71 23.02
C PRO A 89 -10.69 8.69 23.35
N LEU A 90 -9.83 8.38 22.36
CA LEU A 90 -8.68 7.49 22.56
C LEU A 90 -7.83 7.92 23.75
N PHE A 91 -7.59 9.22 23.94
CA PHE A 91 -6.69 9.76 24.97
C PHE A 91 -7.38 10.11 26.29
N ARG A 92 -8.72 10.04 26.36
CA ARG A 92 -9.47 10.10 27.63
C ARG A 92 -9.30 8.82 28.45
N ASN A 93 -9.07 7.69 27.78
CA ASN A 93 -8.87 6.39 28.43
C ASN A 93 -7.44 6.23 28.99
N PHE A 94 -7.27 6.30 30.32
CA PHE A 94 -5.98 6.08 30.99
C PHE A 94 -5.70 4.61 31.36
N LYS A 95 -6.58 3.67 31.00
CA LYS A 95 -6.42 2.21 31.20
C LYS A 95 -5.82 1.52 29.97
N LYS A 96 -4.82 2.17 29.38
CA LYS A 96 -4.07 1.64 28.24
C LYS A 96 -2.60 2.01 28.33
N LYS A 97 -1.74 1.16 27.76
CA LYS A 97 -0.30 1.38 27.62
C LYS A 97 0.09 1.26 26.15
N ASP A 98 0.97 2.14 25.67
CA ASP A 98 1.59 2.00 24.36
C ASP A 98 2.61 0.84 24.36
N VAL A 99 2.42 -0.11 23.45
CA VAL A 99 3.25 -1.32 23.28
C VAL A 99 3.74 -1.45 21.84
N SER A 100 3.74 -0.37 21.07
CA SER A 100 4.13 -0.36 19.64
C SER A 100 5.51 -1.00 19.40
N HIS A 101 6.47 -0.72 20.28
CA HIS A 101 7.83 -1.27 20.25
C HIS A 101 7.90 -2.80 20.42
N GLU A 102 6.85 -3.46 20.93
CA GLU A 102 6.78 -4.92 21.05
C GLU A 102 6.46 -5.60 19.68
N TYR A 103 6.09 -4.80 18.67
CA TYR A 103 5.66 -5.26 17.34
C TYR A 103 6.54 -4.72 16.21
N PHE A 104 6.94 -3.45 16.26
CA PHE A 104 7.69 -2.81 15.17
C PHE A 104 8.65 -1.71 15.66
N ASP A 105 9.65 -1.42 14.81
CA ASP A 105 10.56 -0.30 15.02
C ASP A 105 9.81 1.02 14.90
N THR A 106 9.93 1.85 15.93
CA THR A 106 9.21 3.12 15.99
C THR A 106 10.12 4.31 15.70
N ALA A 107 9.56 5.41 15.20
CA ALA A 107 10.24 6.70 15.05
C ALA A 107 9.55 7.81 15.86
N ASN A 108 10.35 8.73 16.42
CA ASN A 108 9.81 9.97 16.98
C ASN A 108 9.74 11.00 15.86
N VAL A 109 8.59 11.64 15.69
CA VAL A 109 8.37 12.58 14.59
C VAL A 109 8.15 13.97 15.16
N SER A 110 8.95 14.94 14.69
CA SER A 110 8.80 16.35 15.04
C SER A 110 8.26 17.10 13.85
N VAL A 111 7.06 17.66 13.97
CA VAL A 111 6.40 18.37 12.87
C VAL A 111 6.20 19.85 13.20
N PRO A 112 6.38 20.76 12.23
CA PRO A 112 5.91 22.13 12.36
C PRO A 112 4.38 22.17 12.35
N LEU A 113 3.83 23.13 13.06
CA LEU A 113 2.39 23.39 13.13
C LEU A 113 2.10 24.81 12.64
N SER A 114 0.96 24.95 11.98
CA SER A 114 0.43 26.21 11.44
C SER A 114 -0.85 26.59 12.18
N ASN A 115 -1.30 27.85 12.02
CA ASN A 115 -2.60 28.33 12.51
C ASN A 115 -2.88 28.02 13.99
N LEU A 116 -1.86 28.19 14.85
CA LEU A 116 -1.99 27.92 16.27
C LEU A 116 -2.90 28.96 16.93
N SER A 117 -4.05 28.52 17.43
CA SER A 117 -4.95 29.34 18.24
C SER A 117 -4.43 29.49 19.67
N GLU A 118 -4.89 30.55 20.35
CA GLU A 118 -4.69 30.69 21.80
C GLU A 118 -5.30 29.50 22.55
N ASN A 119 -4.69 29.13 23.68
CA ASN A 119 -5.12 28.03 24.55
C ASN A 119 -5.07 26.61 23.95
N VAL A 120 -4.34 26.41 22.85
CA VAL A 120 -4.08 25.07 22.28
C VAL A 120 -2.71 24.56 22.75
N TYR A 121 -2.70 23.48 23.54
CA TYR A 121 -1.48 22.96 24.18
C TYR A 121 -0.97 21.64 23.58
N TYR A 122 -1.83 20.92 22.85
CA TYR A 122 -1.53 19.62 22.27
C TYR A 122 -1.97 19.58 20.81
N ALA A 123 -1.19 18.89 20.00
CA ALA A 123 -1.59 18.46 18.67
C ALA A 123 -1.76 16.94 18.67
N TYR A 124 -2.49 16.43 17.68
CA TYR A 124 -2.81 15.03 17.51
C TYR A 124 -2.39 14.59 16.13
N LEU A 125 -1.64 13.49 16.04
CA LEU A 125 -1.26 12.91 14.77
C LEU A 125 -2.33 11.91 14.36
N CYS A 126 -2.85 12.07 13.15
CA CYS A 126 -3.96 11.30 12.63
C CYS A 126 -3.54 10.41 11.45
N VAL A 127 -4.24 9.30 11.27
CA VAL A 127 -4.21 8.48 10.04
C VAL A 127 -5.57 8.50 9.36
N TRP A 128 -5.61 8.24 8.05
CA TRP A 128 -6.88 8.17 7.32
C TRP A 128 -7.58 6.83 7.54
N SER A 129 -8.86 6.89 7.89
CA SER A 129 -9.75 5.74 8.03
C SER A 129 -11.02 5.94 7.20
N ALA A 130 -11.96 4.98 7.25
CA ALA A 130 -13.18 4.99 6.42
C ALA A 130 -13.98 6.29 6.52
N ASN A 131 -13.99 6.90 7.71
CA ASN A 131 -14.76 8.10 8.03
C ASN A 131 -13.88 9.36 8.19
N GLY A 132 -12.68 9.36 7.61
CA GLY A 132 -11.74 10.49 7.65
C GLY A 132 -10.58 10.30 8.63
N TRP A 133 -9.92 11.40 8.95
CA TRP A 133 -8.74 11.45 9.82
C TRP A 133 -9.07 11.02 11.27
N ARG A 134 -8.32 10.05 11.80
CA ARG A 134 -8.48 9.53 13.17
C ARG A 134 -7.21 9.77 14.01
N PRO A 135 -7.32 10.37 15.20
CA PRO A 135 -6.19 10.58 16.10
C PRO A 135 -5.63 9.25 16.62
N VAL A 136 -4.32 9.08 16.53
CA VAL A 136 -3.62 7.86 16.97
C VAL A 136 -2.51 8.13 17.96
N GLN A 137 -1.93 9.34 17.95
CA GLN A 137 -0.98 9.79 18.97
C GLN A 137 -1.15 11.29 19.28
N TRP A 138 -0.74 11.72 20.47
CA TRP A 138 -0.68 13.14 20.85
C TRP A 138 0.77 13.62 21.01
N GLY A 139 0.97 14.94 20.91
CA GLY A 139 2.24 15.60 21.14
C GLY A 139 2.02 16.97 21.78
N ARG A 140 2.79 17.30 22.82
CA ARG A 140 2.74 18.63 23.44
C ARG A 140 3.36 19.67 22.53
N ILE A 141 2.68 20.81 22.37
CA ILE A 141 3.14 21.90 21.53
C ILE A 141 4.22 22.70 22.25
N LYS A 142 5.35 22.92 21.58
CA LYS A 142 6.43 23.80 22.02
C LYS A 142 6.97 24.57 20.80
N LYS A 143 6.95 25.91 20.85
CA LYS A 143 7.46 26.79 19.77
C LYS A 143 6.93 26.39 18.38
N ASN A 144 5.60 26.27 18.25
CA ASN A 144 4.89 25.86 17.02
C ASN A 144 5.32 24.50 16.44
N LYS A 145 5.86 23.61 17.27
CA LYS A 145 6.16 22.23 16.89
C LYS A 145 5.53 21.25 17.88
N ALA A 146 5.16 20.08 17.40
CA ALA A 146 4.80 18.95 18.24
C ALA A 146 5.71 17.76 17.94
N VAL A 147 6.08 17.03 18.99
CA VAL A 147 6.82 15.78 18.88
C VAL A 147 5.89 14.63 19.23
N PHE A 148 5.68 13.73 18.28
CA PHE A 148 4.89 12.51 18.43
C PHE A 148 5.82 11.33 18.64
N LYS A 149 5.64 10.62 19.77
CA LYS A 149 6.56 9.56 20.18
C LYS A 149 6.14 8.19 19.66
N GLY A 150 7.14 7.43 19.22
CA GLY A 150 7.01 6.00 18.92
C GLY A 150 6.03 5.68 17.79
N MET A 151 6.07 6.43 16.69
CA MET A 151 5.19 6.25 15.53
C MET A 151 5.63 5.09 14.63
N GLY A 152 4.65 4.36 14.10
CA GLY A 152 4.87 3.37 13.05
C GLY A 152 5.20 4.02 11.71
N LYS A 153 6.11 3.39 10.97
CA LYS A 153 6.60 3.82 9.65
C LYS A 153 5.77 3.26 8.50
N ASP A 154 6.03 3.78 7.30
CA ASP A 154 5.33 3.49 6.05
C ASP A 154 3.83 3.82 6.11
N ILE A 155 3.53 5.03 6.62
CA ILE A 155 2.17 5.52 6.91
C ILE A 155 2.06 7.00 6.58
N VAL A 156 0.94 7.39 5.97
CA VAL A 156 0.56 8.79 5.79
C VAL A 156 -0.11 9.33 7.05
N TYR A 157 0.41 10.45 7.54
CA TYR A 157 -0.09 11.14 8.73
C TYR A 157 -0.53 12.57 8.41
N LEU A 158 -1.49 13.08 9.19
CA LEU A 158 -1.85 14.49 9.23
C LEU A 158 -1.82 14.99 10.68
N PRO A 159 -1.05 16.04 11.01
CA PRO A 159 -1.16 16.69 12.31
C PRO A 159 -2.44 17.53 12.36
N CYS A 160 -3.19 17.39 13.45
CA CYS A 160 -4.45 18.10 13.68
C CYS A 160 -4.52 18.71 15.08
N TYR A 161 -5.28 19.78 15.22
CA TYR A 161 -5.82 20.22 16.50
C TYR A 161 -7.18 19.55 16.73
N TYR A 162 -7.56 19.40 18.00
CA TYR A 162 -8.89 18.97 18.41
C TYR A 162 -9.50 20.10 19.24
N ILE A 163 -10.38 20.88 18.61
CA ILE A 163 -10.94 22.13 19.17
C ILE A 163 -12.44 22.08 18.98
N ASN A 164 -13.21 22.39 20.01
CA ASN A 164 -14.68 22.30 20.00
C ASN A 164 -15.15 20.92 19.50
N LYS A 165 -14.53 19.86 20.01
CA LYS A 165 -14.82 18.45 19.65
C LYS A 165 -14.57 18.10 18.17
N SER A 166 -13.90 18.97 17.42
CA SER A 166 -13.69 18.86 15.98
C SER A 166 -12.21 18.79 15.61
N LEU A 167 -11.88 17.95 14.62
CA LEU A 167 -10.51 17.84 14.08
C LEU A 167 -10.27 18.91 13.03
N ASN A 168 -9.24 19.70 13.23
CA ASN A 168 -8.81 20.75 12.32
C ASN A 168 -7.37 20.50 11.90
N PRO A 169 -7.02 20.47 10.60
CA PRO A 169 -5.64 20.34 10.16
C PRO A 169 -4.74 21.40 10.81
N ALA A 170 -3.62 20.96 11.37
CA ALA A 170 -2.63 21.79 12.06
C ALA A 170 -1.33 21.94 11.25
N GLY A 171 -1.27 21.39 10.04
CA GLY A 171 -0.12 21.40 9.15
C GLY A 171 -0.39 20.53 7.92
N GLU A 172 0.65 20.30 7.13
CA GLU A 172 0.54 19.46 5.93
C GLU A 172 0.58 17.97 6.26
N PRO A 173 -0.12 17.12 5.49
CA PRO A 173 0.05 15.69 5.56
C PRO A 173 1.43 15.29 5.03
N PHE A 174 1.93 14.17 5.54
CA PHE A 174 3.24 13.64 5.15
C PHE A 174 3.25 12.12 5.21
N LEU A 175 4.10 11.51 4.40
CA LEU A 175 4.48 10.11 4.52
C LEU A 175 5.65 10.02 5.51
N LEU A 176 5.48 9.25 6.58
CA LEU A 176 6.64 8.75 7.34
C LEU A 176 7.07 7.47 6.65
N ASN A 177 8.11 7.54 5.83
CA ASN A 177 8.51 6.44 4.96
C ASN A 177 9.13 5.26 5.75
N GLU A 178 9.50 4.19 5.05
CA GLU A 178 10.08 2.97 5.66
C GLU A 178 11.39 3.24 6.44
N SER A 179 12.20 4.21 6.02
CA SER A 179 13.44 4.61 6.74
C SER A 179 13.11 5.37 8.03
N GLY A 180 11.94 6.02 8.10
CA GLY A 180 11.49 6.87 9.20
C GLY A 180 11.74 8.35 8.94
N GLU A 181 11.96 8.72 7.69
CA GLU A 181 12.07 10.09 7.21
C GLU A 181 10.71 10.64 6.80
N ILE A 182 10.57 11.95 6.89
CA ILE A 182 9.34 12.66 6.52
C ILE A 182 9.43 13.07 5.06
N GLU A 183 8.44 12.65 4.28
CA GLU A 183 8.23 13.09 2.90
C GLU A 183 6.91 13.88 2.82
N TYR A 184 7.00 15.13 2.37
CA TYR A 184 5.83 15.96 2.11
C TYR A 184 5.33 15.78 0.68
N PHE A 185 4.04 16.02 0.49
CA PHE A 185 3.38 15.95 -0.81
C PHE A 185 3.39 17.30 -1.52
N ASN A 186 3.38 17.28 -2.84
CA ASN A 186 3.27 18.48 -3.66
C ASN A 186 1.79 18.77 -3.99
N SER A 187 1.47 20.04 -4.22
CA SER A 187 0.17 20.51 -4.69
C SER A 187 0.29 21.43 -5.93
N ASP A 188 1.49 21.53 -6.52
CA ASP A 188 1.76 22.34 -7.71
C ASP A 188 1.15 21.73 -8.97
N LEU A 189 0.22 22.45 -9.59
CA LEU A 189 -0.46 22.06 -10.82
C LEU A 189 0.34 22.38 -12.09
N LYS A 190 1.59 22.86 -11.98
CA LYS A 190 2.49 23.07 -13.11
C LYS A 190 3.43 21.89 -13.38
N ASP A 191 3.67 21.06 -12.37
CA ASP A 191 4.44 19.83 -12.50
C ASP A 191 3.50 18.63 -12.46
N THR A 192 3.08 18.18 -13.64
CA THR A 192 1.97 17.24 -13.79
C THR A 192 2.37 15.96 -14.51
N GLU A 193 1.55 14.92 -14.33
CA GLU A 193 1.60 13.69 -15.11
C GLU A 193 0.21 13.06 -15.30
N ASP A 194 0.12 12.09 -16.21
CA ASP A 194 -1.07 11.26 -16.38
C ASP A 194 -1.09 10.12 -15.35
N LEU A 195 -2.19 10.03 -14.61
CA LEU A 195 -2.45 9.04 -13.57
C LEU A 195 -3.40 7.96 -14.09
N CYS A 196 -2.89 6.73 -14.15
CA CYS A 196 -3.67 5.54 -14.51
C CYS A 196 -4.08 4.78 -13.25
N ILE A 197 -5.39 4.55 -13.08
CA ILE A 197 -5.98 3.91 -11.90
C ILE A 197 -6.98 2.84 -12.31
N LYS A 198 -7.00 1.72 -11.58
CA LYS A 198 -7.91 0.58 -11.84
C LYS A 198 -8.76 0.19 -10.64
N HIS A 199 -8.47 0.75 -9.47
CA HIS A 199 -9.21 0.49 -8.25
C HIS A 199 -9.25 1.76 -7.39
N TYR A 200 -10.22 1.88 -6.49
CA TYR A 200 -10.36 3.04 -5.60
C TYR A 200 -9.83 2.76 -4.17
N GLY A 201 -9.21 1.60 -3.93
CA GLY A 201 -9.07 1.06 -2.58
C GLY A 201 -8.17 -0.14 -2.34
N SER A 202 -7.81 -0.38 -1.06
CA SER A 202 -6.96 -1.50 -0.61
C SER A 202 -7.67 -2.85 -0.41
N GLN A 203 -9.00 -2.93 -0.60
CA GLN A 203 -9.72 -4.22 -0.58
C GLN A 203 -9.43 -5.11 -1.80
N SER A 204 -8.62 -4.63 -2.75
CA SER A 204 -8.25 -5.38 -3.94
C SER A 204 -7.50 -6.68 -3.64
N LEU A 205 -6.76 -6.81 -2.54
CA LEU A 205 -6.00 -8.05 -2.31
C LEU A 205 -6.88 -9.28 -2.05
N LEU A 206 -7.86 -9.19 -1.15
CA LEU A 206 -8.74 -10.33 -0.84
C LEU A 206 -9.57 -10.75 -2.06
N SER A 207 -10.07 -9.79 -2.82
CA SER A 207 -10.84 -10.07 -4.04
C SER A 207 -9.98 -10.61 -5.19
N ASN A 208 -8.66 -10.37 -5.17
CA ASN A 208 -7.72 -10.80 -6.21
C ASN A 208 -6.80 -11.93 -5.78
N LEU A 209 -7.04 -12.56 -4.63
CA LEU A 209 -6.16 -13.62 -4.11
C LEU A 209 -5.98 -14.77 -5.10
N SER A 210 -7.03 -15.13 -5.85
CA SER A 210 -6.94 -16.12 -6.92
C SER A 210 -5.95 -15.71 -8.00
N ASN A 211 -5.95 -14.43 -8.40
CA ASN A 211 -5.07 -13.92 -9.45
C ASN A 211 -3.59 -13.96 -9.04
N HIS A 212 -3.31 -13.83 -7.74
CA HIS A 212 -1.95 -13.91 -7.21
C HIS A 212 -1.47 -15.36 -7.13
N LEU A 213 -2.36 -16.28 -6.74
CA LEU A 213 -2.07 -17.71 -6.69
C LEU A 213 -1.76 -18.30 -8.06
N ILE A 214 -2.56 -17.96 -9.07
CA ILE A 214 -2.44 -18.58 -10.40
C ILE A 214 -1.11 -18.28 -11.09
N ILE A 215 -0.41 -17.20 -10.70
CA ILE A 215 0.92 -16.85 -11.23
C ILE A 215 2.07 -17.32 -10.33
N SER A 216 1.78 -17.74 -9.10
CA SER A 216 2.79 -18.23 -8.14
C SER A 216 3.47 -19.48 -8.70
N GLY A 217 4.79 -19.59 -8.56
CA GLY A 217 5.56 -20.70 -9.13
C GLY A 217 5.76 -20.65 -10.64
N THR A 218 5.42 -19.55 -11.32
CA THR A 218 5.73 -19.37 -12.75
C THR A 218 7.22 -19.50 -13.01
N VAL A 219 7.60 -20.35 -13.96
CA VAL A 219 9.00 -20.57 -14.34
C VAL A 219 9.33 -19.76 -15.59
N VAL A 220 10.31 -18.87 -15.48
CA VAL A 220 10.79 -18.03 -16.58
C VAL A 220 12.06 -18.66 -17.15
N LYS A 221 12.01 -19.10 -18.42
CA LYS A 221 13.15 -19.67 -19.15
C LYS A 221 13.60 -18.74 -20.26
N GLY A 222 14.90 -18.69 -20.51
CA GLY A 222 15.50 -17.94 -21.61
C GLY A 222 16.21 -18.85 -22.61
N SER A 223 16.18 -18.48 -23.89
CA SER A 223 16.83 -19.20 -25.00
C SER A 223 17.17 -18.24 -26.15
N CYS A 224 18.19 -18.56 -26.95
CA CYS A 224 18.40 -17.90 -28.25
C CYS A 224 17.60 -18.56 -29.40
N ASP A 225 17.02 -19.74 -29.15
CA ASP A 225 16.23 -20.52 -30.11
C ASP A 225 14.76 -20.63 -29.66
N ARG A 226 13.83 -20.41 -30.59
CA ARG A 226 12.38 -20.51 -30.39
C ARG A 226 11.91 -21.91 -29.98
N SER A 227 12.71 -22.94 -30.21
CA SER A 227 12.35 -24.31 -29.78
C SER A 227 12.52 -24.54 -28.27
N PHE A 228 13.31 -23.69 -27.57
CA PHE A 228 13.71 -23.85 -26.16
C PHE A 228 14.41 -25.19 -25.84
N LYS A 229 14.90 -25.93 -26.84
CA LYS A 229 15.67 -27.19 -26.64
C LYS A 229 16.91 -26.99 -25.77
N LYS A 230 17.59 -25.86 -25.94
CA LYS A 230 18.68 -25.38 -25.06
C LYS A 230 18.19 -24.11 -24.39
N SER A 231 17.71 -24.23 -23.16
CA SER A 231 17.21 -23.10 -22.38
C SER A 231 17.75 -23.15 -20.96
N ASP A 232 17.85 -21.98 -20.34
CA ASP A 232 18.18 -21.83 -18.93
C ASP A 232 17.00 -21.25 -18.18
N THR A 233 16.83 -21.67 -16.93
CA THR A 233 15.88 -21.02 -16.02
C THR A 233 16.48 -19.69 -15.57
N LEU A 234 15.81 -18.58 -15.90
CA LEU A 234 16.21 -17.24 -15.49
C LEU A 234 15.74 -16.95 -14.07
N CYS A 235 14.49 -17.27 -13.74
CA CYS A 235 13.96 -17.16 -12.39
C CYS A 235 12.69 -18.01 -12.23
N VAL A 236 12.24 -18.15 -10.99
CA VAL A 236 10.96 -18.77 -10.62
C VAL A 236 10.24 -17.81 -9.70
N PHE A 237 8.98 -17.52 -9.98
CA PHE A 237 8.16 -16.65 -9.13
C PHE A 237 7.89 -17.35 -7.79
N PRO A 238 7.86 -16.61 -6.66
CA PRO A 238 7.64 -17.19 -5.35
C PRO A 238 6.26 -17.84 -5.25
N ASP A 239 6.12 -18.71 -4.25
CA ASP A 239 4.84 -19.37 -3.92
C ASP A 239 3.82 -18.38 -3.31
N SER A 240 4.27 -17.19 -2.91
CA SER A 240 3.46 -16.11 -2.37
C SER A 240 3.80 -14.80 -3.08
N VAL A 241 2.83 -14.23 -3.80
CA VAL A 241 2.99 -12.97 -4.52
C VAL A 241 2.11 -11.89 -3.90
N GLU A 242 2.71 -10.74 -3.60
CA GLU A 242 1.99 -9.57 -3.09
C GLU A 242 1.25 -8.80 -4.21
N ILE A 243 0.32 -7.91 -3.87
CA ILE A 243 -0.44 -7.11 -4.85
C ILE A 243 0.42 -6.19 -5.71
N TYR A 244 1.56 -5.73 -5.19
CA TYR A 244 2.50 -4.88 -5.92
C TYR A 244 3.45 -5.70 -6.80
N GLY A 245 3.42 -7.02 -6.69
CA GLY A 245 4.35 -7.90 -7.39
C GLY A 245 5.70 -8.03 -6.70
N ASP A 246 6.70 -8.45 -7.47
CA ASP A 246 8.08 -8.59 -7.02
C ASP A 246 9.06 -8.44 -8.20
N LYS A 247 10.31 -8.14 -7.89
CA LYS A 247 11.41 -8.03 -8.85
C LYS A 247 12.51 -9.03 -8.52
N ILE A 248 12.63 -10.07 -9.34
CA ILE A 248 13.51 -11.20 -9.09
C ILE A 248 14.75 -11.10 -9.99
N GLY A 249 15.93 -11.14 -9.37
CA GLY A 249 17.20 -11.21 -10.08
C GLY A 249 17.35 -12.52 -10.87
N SER A 250 17.97 -12.44 -12.05
CA SER A 250 18.19 -13.65 -12.86
C SER A 250 19.27 -14.55 -12.26
N TYR A 251 19.02 -15.86 -12.27
CA TYR A 251 19.97 -16.91 -11.88
C TYR A 251 20.98 -17.24 -13.00
N SER A 252 20.72 -16.76 -14.21
CA SER A 252 21.56 -17.00 -15.39
C SER A 252 22.16 -15.70 -15.90
N ASN A 253 23.41 -15.79 -16.37
CA ASN A 253 24.10 -14.71 -17.07
C ASN A 253 24.20 -14.96 -18.58
N ARG A 254 23.47 -15.96 -19.10
CA ARG A 254 23.47 -16.24 -20.54
C ARG A 254 22.69 -15.17 -21.29
N THR A 255 23.20 -14.83 -22.46
CA THR A 255 22.48 -14.03 -23.44
C THR A 255 21.31 -14.84 -24.00
N VAL A 256 20.14 -14.22 -24.08
CA VAL A 256 18.89 -14.84 -24.56
C VAL A 256 18.11 -13.85 -25.42
N ARG A 257 17.30 -14.37 -26.35
CA ARG A 257 16.38 -13.56 -27.19
C ARG A 257 14.92 -13.87 -26.91
N TYR A 258 14.62 -15.14 -26.62
CA TYR A 258 13.27 -15.63 -26.38
C TYR A 258 13.10 -15.97 -24.90
N ILE A 259 11.96 -15.59 -24.36
CA ILE A 259 11.54 -15.93 -23.00
C ILE A 259 10.32 -16.84 -23.07
N ARG A 260 10.32 -17.93 -22.32
CA ARG A 260 9.15 -18.80 -22.11
C ARG A 260 8.71 -18.67 -20.66
N LEU A 261 7.47 -18.24 -20.44
CA LEU A 261 6.83 -18.32 -19.15
C LEU A 261 6.04 -19.62 -19.10
N SER A 262 6.41 -20.53 -18.20
CA SER A 262 5.63 -21.74 -17.91
C SER A 262 4.63 -21.40 -16.83
N LEU A 263 3.34 -21.39 -17.20
CA LEU A 263 2.21 -20.95 -16.39
C LEU A 263 1.61 -22.15 -15.65
N PRO A 264 1.70 -22.22 -14.31
CA PRO A 264 1.24 -23.38 -13.53
C PRO A 264 -0.27 -23.66 -13.68
N SER A 265 -1.06 -22.59 -13.83
CA SER A 265 -2.52 -22.62 -13.94
C SER A 265 -3.04 -22.56 -15.38
N LYS A 266 -2.16 -22.48 -16.38
CA LYS A 266 -2.49 -22.13 -17.78
C LYS A 266 -3.17 -20.76 -17.94
N THR A 267 -3.11 -19.88 -16.95
CA THR A 267 -3.69 -18.53 -17.03
C THR A 267 -2.59 -17.49 -17.08
N LEU A 268 -2.68 -16.59 -18.05
CA LEU A 268 -1.88 -15.37 -18.09
C LEU A 268 -2.63 -14.31 -17.30
N ALA A 269 -2.06 -13.75 -16.23
CA ALA A 269 -2.75 -12.82 -15.33
C ALA A 269 -1.77 -11.80 -14.75
N TYR A 270 -1.37 -10.81 -15.55
CA TYR A 270 -0.38 -9.81 -15.17
C TYR A 270 -0.89 -8.39 -15.42
N SER A 271 -0.51 -7.50 -14.50
CA SER A 271 -0.60 -6.04 -14.65
C SER A 271 0.71 -5.43 -15.15
N ASP A 272 1.85 -6.07 -14.85
CA ASP A 272 3.14 -5.76 -15.48
C ASP A 272 3.94 -7.06 -15.61
N LEU A 273 4.72 -7.17 -16.69
CA LEU A 273 5.79 -8.15 -16.84
C LEU A 273 6.94 -7.50 -17.60
N SER A 274 7.97 -7.10 -16.86
CA SER A 274 9.09 -6.32 -17.37
C SER A 274 10.41 -7.08 -17.24
N PHE A 275 11.24 -6.96 -18.27
CA PHE A 275 12.57 -7.57 -18.32
C PHE A 275 13.63 -6.48 -18.29
N PHE A 276 14.72 -6.71 -17.56
CA PHE A 276 15.78 -5.73 -17.42
C PHE A 276 17.13 -6.31 -17.79
N GLN A 277 18.03 -5.44 -18.23
CA GLN A 277 19.45 -5.73 -18.39
C GLN A 277 20.29 -4.68 -17.64
N ARG A 278 21.56 -4.99 -17.39
CA ARG A 278 22.53 -3.99 -16.94
C ARG A 278 23.28 -3.40 -18.12
N ASP A 279 23.41 -2.08 -18.14
CA ASP A 279 24.30 -1.40 -19.08
C ASP A 279 25.78 -1.48 -18.65
N SER A 280 26.65 -0.85 -19.42
CA SER A 280 28.10 -0.80 -19.16
C SER A 280 28.46 -0.14 -17.82
N GLU A 281 27.59 0.72 -17.29
CA GLU A 281 27.73 1.38 -15.98
C GLU A 281 27.10 0.55 -14.84
N LYS A 282 26.66 -0.67 -15.13
CA LYS A 282 25.92 -1.56 -14.21
C LYS A 282 24.56 -1.00 -13.77
N LYS A 283 24.03 0.02 -14.44
CA LYS A 283 22.67 0.52 -14.19
C LYS A 283 21.67 -0.37 -14.88
N GLU A 284 20.58 -0.65 -14.19
CA GLU A 284 19.52 -1.51 -14.71
C GLU A 284 18.58 -0.72 -15.62
N LYS A 285 18.26 -1.27 -16.80
CA LYS A 285 17.40 -0.65 -17.81
C LYS A 285 16.34 -1.63 -18.28
N LYS A 286 15.08 -1.19 -18.33
CA LYS A 286 13.94 -1.95 -18.88
C LYS A 286 14.18 -2.19 -20.38
N ILE A 287 13.96 -3.43 -20.80
CA ILE A 287 13.97 -3.83 -22.21
C ILE A 287 12.61 -3.47 -22.79
N ASN A 288 12.61 -2.62 -23.81
CA ASN A 288 11.40 -2.13 -24.46
C ASN A 288 11.05 -2.96 -25.71
N HIS A 289 9.82 -2.78 -26.22
CA HIS A 289 9.33 -3.40 -27.46
C HIS A 289 9.31 -4.94 -27.47
N VAL A 290 9.16 -5.56 -26.30
CA VAL A 290 8.92 -6.99 -26.16
C VAL A 290 7.56 -7.37 -26.75
N LYS A 291 7.45 -8.55 -27.36
CA LYS A 291 6.21 -9.02 -28.00
C LYS A 291 5.97 -10.49 -27.74
N LEU A 292 4.72 -10.88 -27.60
CA LEU A 292 4.36 -12.29 -27.66
C LEU A 292 4.65 -12.85 -29.07
N VAL A 293 5.26 -14.03 -29.11
CA VAL A 293 5.45 -14.79 -30.35
C VAL A 293 4.11 -15.19 -30.96
N HIS A 294 3.13 -15.49 -30.11
CA HIS A 294 1.76 -15.79 -30.49
C HIS A 294 0.82 -14.75 -29.88
N PRO A 295 0.33 -13.78 -30.68
CA PRO A 295 -0.61 -12.77 -30.20
C PRO A 295 -1.88 -13.38 -29.61
N LEU A 296 -2.47 -12.70 -28.63
CA LEU A 296 -3.74 -13.06 -28.00
C LEU A 296 -4.76 -11.94 -28.24
N ASP A 297 -6.02 -12.31 -28.50
CA ASP A 297 -7.11 -11.34 -28.67
C ASP A 297 -7.41 -10.58 -27.39
N SER A 298 -8.04 -9.41 -27.52
CA SER A 298 -8.61 -8.68 -26.38
C SER A 298 -9.68 -9.52 -25.65
N ILE A 299 -9.90 -9.20 -24.38
CA ILE A 299 -11.02 -9.76 -23.61
C ILE A 299 -12.26 -8.85 -23.68
N GLU A 300 -13.38 -9.30 -23.12
CA GLU A 300 -14.70 -8.65 -23.24
C GLU A 300 -14.72 -7.18 -22.78
N ASN A 301 -13.99 -6.82 -21.73
CA ASN A 301 -13.89 -5.44 -21.23
C ASN A 301 -12.97 -4.54 -22.09
N GLY A 302 -12.37 -5.08 -23.17
CA GLY A 302 -11.47 -4.38 -24.07
C GLY A 302 -10.02 -4.30 -23.57
N GLU A 303 -9.64 -5.04 -22.53
CA GLU A 303 -8.24 -5.19 -22.15
C GLU A 303 -7.47 -6.03 -23.19
N GLN A 304 -6.24 -5.59 -23.46
CA GLN A 304 -5.39 -6.12 -24.52
C GLN A 304 -4.09 -6.61 -23.91
N VAL A 305 -3.51 -7.64 -24.54
CA VAL A 305 -2.29 -8.27 -24.03
C VAL A 305 -1.08 -7.33 -23.98
N SER A 306 -1.09 -6.26 -24.79
CA SER A 306 -0.06 -5.21 -24.76
C SER A 306 0.01 -4.48 -23.42
N TYR A 307 -1.07 -4.45 -22.63
CA TYR A 307 -1.08 -3.79 -21.32
C TYR A 307 -0.13 -4.45 -20.32
N ILE A 308 0.16 -5.74 -20.46
CA ILE A 308 1.17 -6.42 -19.62
C ILE A 308 2.57 -5.79 -19.79
N PHE A 309 2.84 -5.17 -20.94
CA PHE A 309 4.15 -4.67 -21.32
C PHE A 309 4.21 -3.14 -21.42
N ASP A 310 3.13 -2.44 -21.01
CA ASP A 310 3.12 -0.99 -21.05
C ASP A 310 3.89 -0.38 -19.85
N GLU A 311 3.69 0.90 -19.60
CA GLU A 311 4.35 1.61 -18.51
C GLU A 311 3.55 1.63 -17.20
N TYR A 312 2.26 1.25 -17.23
CA TYR A 312 1.32 1.44 -16.14
C TYR A 312 1.04 0.13 -15.40
N LYS A 313 1.41 0.05 -14.11
CA LYS A 313 1.03 -1.10 -13.27
C LYS A 313 -0.47 -1.19 -12.94
N SER A 314 -1.22 -0.14 -13.27
CA SER A 314 -2.68 -0.12 -13.17
C SER A 314 -3.40 -0.64 -14.42
N THR A 315 -2.71 -0.97 -15.50
CA THR A 315 -3.34 -1.70 -16.61
C THR A 315 -3.13 -3.20 -16.38
N GLY A 316 -3.52 -4.03 -17.34
CA GLY A 316 -3.25 -5.46 -17.25
C GLY A 316 -4.12 -6.28 -18.17
N TYR A 317 -3.88 -7.59 -18.13
CA TYR A 317 -4.61 -8.55 -18.95
C TYR A 317 -4.67 -9.91 -18.24
N ILE A 318 -5.86 -10.53 -18.30
CA ILE A 318 -6.10 -11.88 -17.81
C ILE A 318 -6.75 -12.75 -18.89
N LYS A 319 -6.22 -13.95 -19.14
CA LYS A 319 -6.82 -14.94 -20.05
C LYS A 319 -6.35 -16.36 -19.74
N GLU A 320 -7.30 -17.29 -19.68
CA GLU A 320 -7.00 -18.73 -19.67
C GLU A 320 -6.55 -19.18 -21.07
N LEU A 321 -5.51 -20.02 -21.11
CA LEU A 321 -4.86 -20.46 -22.34
C LEU A 321 -5.00 -21.97 -22.53
N ASN A 322 -5.00 -22.39 -23.79
CA ASN A 322 -4.98 -23.81 -24.15
C ASN A 322 -3.62 -24.48 -23.81
N LYS A 323 -2.55 -23.69 -23.72
CA LYS A 323 -1.19 -24.15 -23.41
C LYS A 323 -0.80 -23.64 -22.02
N ASN A 324 0.06 -24.39 -21.34
CA ASN A 324 0.65 -23.99 -20.06
C ASN A 324 1.87 -23.08 -20.22
N PHE A 325 2.04 -22.41 -21.37
CA PHE A 325 3.14 -21.48 -21.56
C PHE A 325 2.82 -20.41 -22.60
N ILE A 326 3.53 -19.29 -22.49
CA ILE A 326 3.64 -18.26 -23.53
C ILE A 326 5.10 -18.05 -23.89
N ASP A 327 5.35 -17.64 -25.12
CA ASP A 327 6.67 -17.27 -25.62
C ASP A 327 6.71 -15.79 -25.98
N ILE A 328 7.77 -15.11 -25.57
CA ILE A 328 8.02 -13.68 -25.78
C ILE A 328 9.31 -13.54 -26.58
N ASP A 329 9.29 -12.70 -27.62
CA ASP A 329 10.47 -12.23 -28.37
C ASP A 329 10.89 -10.88 -27.80
N LEU A 330 12.13 -10.80 -27.31
CA LEU A 330 12.71 -9.55 -26.80
C LEU A 330 13.14 -8.61 -27.93
N GLY A 331 13.09 -9.05 -29.19
CA GLY A 331 13.50 -8.29 -30.37
C GLY A 331 15.01 -8.30 -30.63
N ALA A 332 15.82 -8.47 -29.59
CA ALA A 332 17.28 -8.63 -29.68
C ALA A 332 17.77 -9.59 -28.57
N GLU A 333 19.08 -9.82 -28.56
CA GLU A 333 19.76 -10.66 -27.59
C GLU A 333 20.19 -9.85 -26.37
N TYR A 334 19.85 -10.34 -25.17
CA TYR A 334 20.09 -9.66 -23.91
C TYR A 334 20.58 -10.61 -22.82
N CYS A 335 21.46 -10.12 -21.95
CA CYS A 335 21.73 -10.76 -20.66
C CYS A 335 20.76 -10.19 -19.63
N ILE A 336 19.77 -10.98 -19.23
CA ILE A 336 18.72 -10.53 -18.31
C ILE A 336 19.29 -10.38 -16.90
N SER A 337 19.13 -9.20 -16.30
CA SER A 337 19.52 -8.93 -14.92
C SER A 337 18.41 -9.25 -13.93
N SER A 338 17.16 -8.95 -14.28
CA SER A 338 15.99 -9.20 -13.45
C SER A 338 14.70 -9.29 -14.27
N VAL A 339 13.67 -9.86 -13.64
CA VAL A 339 12.29 -9.86 -14.11
C VAL A 339 11.42 -9.22 -13.05
N ASP A 340 10.67 -8.18 -13.42
CA ASP A 340 9.64 -7.55 -12.58
C ASP A 340 8.27 -8.03 -13.07
N PHE A 341 7.36 -8.26 -12.15
CA PHE A 341 6.01 -8.70 -12.47
C PHE A 341 5.03 -8.25 -11.41
N THR A 342 3.82 -7.87 -11.82
CA THR A 342 2.72 -7.52 -10.93
C THR A 342 1.50 -8.39 -11.30
N PRO A 343 0.83 -9.06 -10.35
CA PRO A 343 -0.38 -9.81 -10.64
C PRO A 343 -1.45 -8.94 -11.25
N TYR A 344 -2.29 -9.52 -12.11
CA TYR A 344 -3.47 -8.84 -12.60
C TYR A 344 -4.45 -8.56 -11.46
N ILE A 345 -4.96 -7.33 -11.44
CA ILE A 345 -5.98 -6.87 -10.50
C ILE A 345 -7.26 -6.57 -11.27
N ASP A 346 -8.39 -7.10 -10.78
CA ASP A 346 -9.72 -6.79 -11.27
C ASP A 346 -10.08 -5.31 -11.06
N SER A 347 -10.80 -4.75 -12.04
CA SER A 347 -11.23 -3.36 -11.94
C SER A 347 -12.30 -3.19 -10.85
N GLY A 348 -12.05 -2.25 -9.94
CA GLY A 348 -13.07 -1.73 -9.03
C GLY A 348 -13.95 -0.65 -9.66
N LEU A 349 -13.63 -0.20 -10.87
CA LEU A 349 -14.20 1.00 -11.50
C LEU A 349 -15.44 0.65 -12.34
N LYS A 350 -16.49 0.16 -11.68
CA LYS A 350 -17.72 -0.31 -12.34
C LYS A 350 -18.43 0.81 -13.13
N LYS A 351 -19.03 0.46 -14.27
CA LYS A 351 -19.57 1.41 -15.28
C LYS A 351 -20.75 2.23 -14.80
N GLU A 352 -21.47 1.73 -13.80
CA GLU A 352 -22.63 2.37 -13.19
C GLU A 352 -22.27 3.49 -12.18
N PHE A 353 -21.00 3.62 -11.80
CA PHE A 353 -20.56 4.61 -10.83
C PHE A 353 -19.74 5.74 -11.47
N GLU A 354 -19.97 6.96 -10.99
CA GLU A 354 -19.11 8.12 -11.26
C GLU A 354 -18.02 8.20 -10.18
N PHE A 355 -16.78 8.32 -10.62
CA PHE A 355 -15.60 8.47 -9.77
C PHE A 355 -15.04 9.88 -9.86
N GLU A 356 -14.80 10.49 -8.70
CA GLU A 356 -14.22 11.81 -8.54
C GLU A 356 -12.85 11.69 -7.87
N LEU A 357 -11.83 12.19 -8.57
CA LEU A 357 -10.46 12.23 -8.07
C LEU A 357 -10.25 13.52 -7.28
N PHE A 358 -9.70 13.39 -6.08
CA PHE A 358 -9.31 14.52 -5.24
C PHE A 358 -7.82 14.47 -4.94
N TYR A 359 -7.22 15.63 -4.72
CA TYR A 359 -5.89 15.78 -4.13
C TYR A 359 -5.92 16.68 -2.90
N TRP A 360 -4.93 16.54 -2.03
CA TRP A 360 -4.80 17.40 -0.87
C TRP A 360 -4.09 18.71 -1.20
N ASN A 361 -4.75 19.84 -0.91
CA ASN A 361 -4.19 21.18 -0.88
C ASN A 361 -4.95 22.00 0.15
N ASN A 362 -4.42 22.06 1.38
CA ASN A 362 -5.09 22.66 2.55
C ASN A 362 -6.54 22.13 2.76
N GLY A 363 -6.76 20.87 2.40
CA GLY A 363 -8.08 20.25 2.29
C GLY A 363 -8.23 19.48 0.97
N TRP A 364 -9.30 18.71 0.84
CA TRP A 364 -9.57 17.94 -0.37
C TRP A 364 -10.09 18.84 -1.49
N GLN A 365 -9.36 18.91 -2.61
CA GLN A 365 -9.74 19.64 -3.81
C GLN A 365 -10.10 18.65 -4.92
N SER A 366 -11.24 18.86 -5.57
CA SER A 366 -11.66 18.04 -6.72
C SER A 366 -10.81 18.36 -7.94
N ILE A 367 -10.39 17.32 -8.66
CA ILE A 367 -9.68 17.43 -9.95
C ILE A 367 -10.68 17.21 -11.09
N GLN A 368 -11.29 16.03 -11.14
CA GLN A 368 -12.13 15.62 -12.25
C GLN A 368 -13.06 14.48 -11.84
N LYS A 369 -14.25 14.48 -12.46
CA LYS A 369 -15.21 13.38 -12.43
C LYS A 369 -15.19 12.61 -13.73
N GLN A 370 -15.29 11.29 -13.65
CA GLN A 370 -15.36 10.41 -14.82
C GLN A 370 -16.23 9.19 -14.49
N MET A 371 -16.98 8.69 -15.47
CA MET A 371 -17.71 7.43 -15.34
C MET A 371 -16.75 6.24 -15.32
N GLY A 372 -17.05 5.24 -14.50
CA GLY A 372 -16.30 3.98 -14.48
C GLY A 372 -16.31 3.32 -15.86
N THR A 373 -15.21 2.63 -16.18
CA THR A 373 -15.01 1.99 -17.49
C THR A 373 -15.14 0.47 -17.42
N GLY A 374 -15.15 -0.12 -16.23
CA GLY A 374 -14.98 -1.56 -15.99
C GLY A 374 -13.55 -2.05 -16.22
N LYS A 375 -12.58 -1.14 -16.41
CA LYS A 375 -11.14 -1.41 -16.58
C LYS A 375 -10.33 -0.34 -15.85
N HIS A 376 -9.26 0.19 -16.43
CA HIS A 376 -8.56 1.36 -15.93
C HIS A 376 -9.20 2.68 -16.39
N MET A 377 -8.89 3.76 -15.69
CA MET A 377 -9.22 5.15 -16.02
C MET A 377 -7.94 5.98 -16.00
N ILE A 378 -7.90 7.04 -16.83
CA ILE A 378 -6.75 7.95 -16.91
C ILE A 378 -7.24 9.36 -16.56
N TYR A 379 -6.61 9.94 -15.55
CA TYR A 379 -6.76 11.35 -15.19
C TYR A 379 -5.54 12.10 -15.71
N LYS A 380 -5.77 13.12 -16.53
CA LYS A 380 -4.70 13.89 -17.17
C LYS A 380 -4.23 15.03 -16.30
N ASP A 381 -2.97 15.39 -16.48
CA ASP A 381 -2.37 16.60 -15.91
C ASP A 381 -2.58 16.73 -14.37
N VAL A 382 -2.46 15.61 -13.64
CA VAL A 382 -2.57 15.63 -12.17
C VAL A 382 -1.22 16.01 -11.55
N PRO A 383 -1.19 16.66 -10.37
CA PRO A 383 0.07 17.08 -9.74
C PRO A 383 0.95 15.88 -9.35
N LYS A 384 2.24 15.93 -9.71
CA LYS A 384 3.19 14.88 -9.32
C LYS A 384 3.39 14.83 -7.82
N ASN A 385 3.63 13.64 -7.27
CA ASN A 385 3.92 13.43 -5.85
C ASN A 385 2.87 14.07 -4.90
N ALA A 386 1.61 14.17 -5.34
CA ALA A 386 0.51 14.64 -4.51
C ALA A 386 -0.14 13.47 -3.74
N LEU A 387 -0.84 13.82 -2.66
CA LEU A 387 -1.68 12.87 -1.93
C LEU A 387 -3.08 12.86 -2.54
N PHE A 388 -3.50 11.70 -3.03
CA PHE A 388 -4.76 11.52 -3.73
C PHE A 388 -5.77 10.67 -2.96
N ILE A 389 -7.04 10.83 -3.31
CA ILE A 389 -8.11 9.90 -2.95
C ILE A 389 -9.14 9.85 -4.08
N LEU A 390 -9.60 8.64 -4.42
CA LEU A 390 -10.64 8.41 -5.42
C LEU A 390 -11.95 8.04 -4.73
N LEU A 391 -13.02 8.81 -4.98
CA LEU A 391 -14.31 8.65 -4.32
C LEU A 391 -15.42 8.40 -5.34
N HIS A 392 -16.45 7.67 -4.96
CA HIS A 392 -17.71 7.55 -5.71
C HIS A 392 -18.92 7.84 -4.80
N GLN A 393 -20.10 8.01 -5.39
CA GLN A 393 -21.29 8.53 -4.70
C GLN A 393 -21.97 7.51 -3.77
N ASP A 394 -21.83 6.22 -4.02
CA ASP A 394 -22.47 5.17 -3.20
C ASP A 394 -21.67 4.93 -1.92
N LYS A 395 -22.00 5.69 -0.87
CA LYS A 395 -21.32 5.62 0.44
C LYS A 395 -21.37 4.23 1.08
N ASN A 396 -22.39 3.41 0.79
CA ASN A 396 -22.48 2.05 1.33
C ASN A 396 -21.47 1.12 0.64
N ASN A 397 -21.21 1.36 -0.64
CA ASN A 397 -20.26 0.63 -1.46
C ASN A 397 -18.89 1.35 -1.59
N ARG A 398 -18.71 2.46 -0.88
CA ARG A 398 -17.45 3.22 -0.78
C ARG A 398 -16.61 2.82 0.43
N GLN A 399 -17.04 1.80 1.19
CA GLN A 399 -16.18 1.14 2.17
C GLN A 399 -15.02 0.49 1.40
N GLY A 400 -13.94 1.25 1.20
CA GLY A 400 -13.02 0.91 0.12
C GLY A 400 -12.17 2.06 -0.38
N SER A 401 -12.54 3.33 -0.23
CA SER A 401 -11.64 4.42 -0.63
C SER A 401 -10.43 4.59 0.29
N ARG A 402 -9.22 4.51 -0.26
CA ARG A 402 -7.93 4.74 0.43
C ARG A 402 -7.18 5.94 -0.11
N LEU A 403 -6.28 6.46 0.73
CA LEU A 403 -5.30 7.42 0.27
C LEU A 403 -4.32 6.70 -0.64
N PHE A 404 -3.77 7.43 -1.60
CA PHE A 404 -2.67 6.90 -2.38
C PHE A 404 -1.76 8.00 -2.88
N ILE A 405 -0.56 7.57 -3.26
CA ILE A 405 0.42 8.37 -3.97
C ILE A 405 0.66 7.67 -5.31
N TYR A 406 0.91 8.46 -6.35
CA TYR A 406 1.29 7.94 -7.66
C TYR A 406 2.75 8.31 -7.93
N ARG A 407 3.61 7.29 -8.13
CA ARG A 407 5.04 7.43 -8.40
C ARG A 407 5.46 6.35 -9.37
N ASP A 408 6.33 6.69 -10.33
CA ASP A 408 6.88 5.73 -11.29
C ASP A 408 5.82 4.88 -12.00
N LYS A 409 4.68 5.50 -12.33
CA LYS A 409 3.52 4.86 -12.98
C LYS A 409 2.84 3.74 -12.16
N GLU A 410 3.06 3.74 -10.85
CA GLU A 410 2.48 2.82 -9.87
C GLU A 410 1.66 3.58 -8.81
N ILE A 411 0.54 2.98 -8.40
CA ILE A 411 -0.28 3.47 -7.28
C ILE A 411 0.17 2.80 -5.99
N LEU A 412 0.57 3.60 -5.01
CA LEU A 412 0.95 3.16 -3.67
C LEU A 412 -0.16 3.53 -2.68
N TRP A 413 -0.80 2.52 -2.08
CA TRP A 413 -1.98 2.69 -1.22
C TRP A 413 -1.61 2.90 0.24
N TYR A 414 -2.26 3.87 0.87
CA TYR A 414 -2.13 4.24 2.29
C TYR A 414 -3.50 4.47 2.95
#